data_AF-A0AAN9M834-F1
#
_entry.id   AF-A0AAN9M834-F1
#
_cell.length_a   1.000
_cell.length_b   1.000
_cell.length_c   1.000
_cell.angle_alpha   90.00
_cell.angle_beta   90.00
_cell.angle_gamma   90.00
#
_symmetry.space_group_name_H-M   'P 1'
#
loop_
_entity.id
_entity.type
_entity.pdbx_description
1 polymer ?
#
loop_
_entity_poly.entity_id
_entity_poly.type
_entity_poly.pdbx_seq_one_letter_code
_entity_poly.pdbx_strand_id
1 'polypeptide(L)'
;MPTNMIELGLKILSCFGCPELWLSSLQAVVVLFRRLSRVSSKFLCSERNNSQQRQYYISFSRLLAKSNPFFVSWDIAPETQMPQKQKSRIPGAMETQYEESEMEDSVLSSSSSEDEEEEEEGEEEIEKELADVTFEELQKARSNGAHAFFQKPKEDKNLKRANKNRPMEASSKKPVSAFREVIQAPKKVVRDPRFEALCGNLDPEGFRKRYNFLYENDLPAERQALKKEFKKYKDPQRISEVEERIAWIDKQLKSGSAKHIDAEILAKHKKKEREAAKQGKRPFYLKKSEIRKQRLIEKYNHLKSSGKLETFVEKRRRRNAAKDHRYMPYRRSGDVE
;
A
#
# COMPACT_ATOMS: atom_id res chain seq x y z
N MET A 1 4.25 -23.86 19.88
CA MET A 1 4.36 -24.14 18.44
C MET A 1 2.96 -24.22 17.84
N PRO A 2 2.46 -23.16 17.18
CA PRO A 2 1.39 -23.32 16.21
C PRO A 2 1.69 -22.54 14.93
N THR A 3 2.30 -23.18 13.94
CA THR A 3 2.51 -22.64 12.58
C THR A 3 1.78 -23.45 11.50
N ASN A 4 1.04 -24.50 11.85
CA ASN A 4 0.55 -25.46 10.85
C ASN A 4 -0.85 -25.18 10.29
N MET A 5 -1.58 -24.19 10.80
CA MET A 5 -2.92 -23.86 10.27
C MET A 5 -2.88 -22.87 9.09
N ILE A 6 -1.77 -22.13 8.92
CA ILE A 6 -1.61 -21.18 7.81
C ILE A 6 -1.08 -21.90 6.56
N GLU A 7 -0.23 -22.91 6.73
CA GLU A 7 0.30 -23.70 5.60
C GLU A 7 -0.75 -24.61 4.95
N LEU A 8 -1.74 -25.09 5.71
CA LEU A 8 -2.86 -25.86 5.15
C LEU A 8 -3.83 -24.98 4.34
N GLY A 9 -3.99 -23.71 4.71
CA GLY A 9 -4.81 -22.76 3.94
C GLY A 9 -4.21 -22.41 2.58
N LEU A 10 -2.88 -22.36 2.48
CA LEU A 10 -2.17 -22.05 1.23
C LEU A 10 -2.08 -23.23 0.26
N LYS A 11 -2.18 -24.48 0.75
CA LYS A 11 -2.19 -25.69 -0.08
C LYS A 11 -3.54 -26.02 -0.71
N ILE A 12 -4.65 -25.52 -0.17
CA ILE A 12 -5.98 -25.68 -0.77
C ILE A 12 -6.19 -24.69 -1.93
N LEU A 13 -5.48 -23.56 -1.93
CA LEU A 13 -5.55 -22.57 -3.00
C LEU A 13 -4.72 -22.91 -4.26
N SER A 14 -3.91 -23.97 -4.25
CA SER A 14 -3.12 -24.38 -5.42
C SER A 14 -3.79 -25.42 -6.33
N CYS A 15 -5.02 -25.86 -6.03
CA CYS A 15 -5.68 -26.97 -6.75
C CYS A 15 -6.91 -26.59 -7.60
N PHE A 16 -7.21 -25.31 -7.82
CA PHE A 16 -8.26 -24.91 -8.77
C PHE A 16 -7.73 -23.84 -9.73
N GLY A 17 -7.13 -24.29 -10.83
CA GLY A 17 -6.91 -23.47 -12.01
C GLY A 17 -8.23 -23.30 -12.77
N CYS A 18 -8.94 -22.19 -12.49
CA CYS A 18 -10.06 -21.72 -13.30
C CYS A 18 -10.27 -20.21 -13.04
N PRO A 19 -9.83 -19.31 -13.95
CA PRO A 19 -9.92 -17.87 -13.74
C PRO A 19 -11.30 -17.24 -14.07
N GLU A 20 -12.33 -18.02 -14.43
CA GLU A 20 -13.62 -17.45 -14.87
C GLU A 20 -14.76 -17.44 -13.82
N LEU A 21 -14.58 -18.04 -12.64
CA LEU A 21 -15.61 -18.04 -11.57
C LEU A 21 -15.36 -17.01 -10.46
N TRP A 22 -14.32 -16.18 -10.58
CA TRP A 22 -13.94 -15.23 -9.53
C TRP A 22 -14.65 -13.87 -9.61
N LEU A 23 -15.18 -13.46 -10.77
CA LEU A 23 -15.89 -12.18 -10.87
C LEU A 23 -17.30 -12.20 -10.29
N SER A 24 -18.01 -13.33 -10.34
CA SER A 24 -19.38 -13.43 -9.81
C SER A 24 -19.41 -13.48 -8.27
N SER A 25 -18.41 -14.09 -7.63
CA SER A 25 -18.37 -14.20 -6.16
C SER A 25 -17.93 -12.89 -5.46
N LEU A 26 -17.09 -12.08 -6.11
CA LEU A 26 -16.68 -10.77 -5.59
C LEU A 26 -17.79 -9.71 -5.72
N GLN A 27 -18.64 -9.79 -6.75
CA GLN A 27 -19.83 -8.94 -6.87
C GLN A 27 -20.88 -9.24 -5.78
N ALA A 28 -21.07 -10.51 -5.41
CA ALA A 28 -21.99 -10.90 -4.35
C ALA A 28 -21.56 -10.41 -2.96
N VAL A 29 -20.25 -10.44 -2.64
CA VAL A 29 -19.72 -9.98 -1.35
C VAL A 29 -19.81 -8.45 -1.21
N VAL A 30 -19.59 -7.69 -2.28
CA VAL A 30 -19.73 -6.21 -2.26
C VAL A 30 -21.18 -5.77 -2.08
N VAL A 31 -22.14 -6.51 -2.64
CA VAL A 31 -23.59 -6.25 -2.45
C VAL A 31 -24.03 -6.57 -1.02
N LEU A 32 -23.53 -7.66 -0.42
CA LEU A 32 -23.82 -8.00 0.98
C LEU A 32 -23.25 -6.98 1.96
N PHE A 33 -22.02 -6.48 1.72
CA PHE A 33 -21.39 -5.47 2.58
C PHE A 33 -22.10 -4.11 2.50
N ARG A 34 -22.61 -3.73 1.32
CA ARG A 34 -23.45 -2.53 1.15
C ARG A 34 -24.83 -2.66 1.80
N ARG A 35 -25.37 -3.87 1.91
CA ARG A 35 -26.68 -4.12 2.56
C ARG A 35 -26.57 -4.14 4.09
N LEU A 36 -25.48 -4.67 4.64
CA LEU A 36 -25.19 -4.63 6.09
C LEU A 36 -24.85 -3.21 6.59
N SER A 37 -24.17 -2.39 5.78
CA SER A 37 -23.92 -0.98 6.12
C SER A 37 -25.18 -0.11 6.10
N ARG A 38 -26.25 -0.50 5.37
CA ARG A 38 -27.54 0.22 5.37
C ARG A 38 -28.46 -0.19 6.51
N VAL A 39 -28.34 -1.42 7.04
CA VAL A 39 -29.14 -1.88 8.19
C VAL A 39 -28.61 -1.29 9.50
N SER A 40 -27.30 -1.06 9.63
CA SER A 40 -26.72 -0.43 10.84
C SER A 40 -26.98 1.08 10.95
N SER A 41 -27.46 1.74 9.88
CA SER A 41 -27.83 3.17 9.92
C SER A 41 -29.32 3.41 10.24
N LYS A 42 -30.12 2.35 10.38
CA LYS A 42 -31.56 2.43 10.71
C LYS A 42 -31.93 1.92 12.11
N PHE A 43 -30.94 1.52 12.91
CA PHE A 43 -31.15 1.06 14.29
C PHE A 43 -30.31 1.89 15.28
N LEU A 44 -30.53 3.21 15.28
CA LEU A 44 -30.13 4.12 16.36
C LEU A 44 -30.89 5.44 16.18
N CYS A 45 -32.20 5.36 16.31
CA CYS A 45 -33.04 6.51 16.62
C CYS A 45 -34.31 6.01 17.29
N SER A 46 -34.20 5.67 18.57
CA SER A 46 -35.35 5.63 19.48
C SER A 46 -35.01 6.49 20.68
N GLU A 47 -35.89 7.45 20.97
CA GLU A 47 -35.95 8.35 22.13
C GLU A 47 -34.94 9.51 22.15
N ARG A 48 -35.30 10.81 22.25
CA ARG A 48 -36.57 11.52 22.50
C ARG A 48 -36.48 12.95 21.92
N ASN A 49 -37.60 13.40 21.38
CA ASN A 49 -38.10 14.78 21.29
C ASN A 49 -37.31 15.85 20.52
N ASN A 50 -37.71 16.03 19.26
CA ASN A 50 -37.45 17.21 18.45
C ASN A 50 -38.69 17.49 17.56
N SER A 51 -39.50 18.50 17.89
CA SER A 51 -40.50 19.04 16.93
C SER A 51 -40.19 20.46 16.47
N GLN A 52 -39.24 21.18 17.09
CA GLN A 52 -38.99 22.58 16.75
C GLN A 52 -37.80 22.81 15.80
N GLN A 53 -36.85 21.90 15.66
CA GLN A 53 -35.67 22.17 14.80
C GLN A 53 -35.82 21.75 13.33
N ARG A 54 -36.89 21.03 12.96
CA ARG A 54 -37.12 20.66 11.55
C ARG A 54 -37.77 21.74 10.70
N GLN A 55 -38.38 22.77 11.30
CA GLN A 55 -39.00 23.86 10.55
C GLN A 55 -38.04 24.99 10.18
N TYR A 56 -36.90 25.13 10.87
CA TYR A 56 -35.94 26.23 10.61
C TYR A 56 -34.88 25.94 9.55
N TYR A 57 -34.71 24.69 9.12
CA TYR A 57 -33.65 24.32 8.17
C TYR A 57 -34.07 24.40 6.69
N ILE A 58 -35.38 24.54 6.40
CA ILE A 58 -35.89 24.66 5.02
C ILE A 58 -36.18 26.13 4.65
N SER A 59 -36.36 27.02 5.64
CA SER A 59 -36.59 28.46 5.43
C SER A 59 -35.31 29.28 5.24
N PHE A 60 -34.17 28.85 5.79
CA PHE A 60 -32.92 29.61 5.70
C PHE A 60 -32.19 29.48 4.35
N SER A 61 -32.40 28.38 3.62
CA SER A 61 -31.80 28.17 2.29
C SER A 61 -32.47 28.96 1.16
N ARG A 62 -33.63 29.60 1.39
CA ARG A 62 -34.32 30.46 0.40
C ARG A 62 -34.11 31.95 0.61
N LEU A 63 -33.56 32.39 1.75
CA LEU A 63 -33.37 33.82 2.05
C LEU A 63 -31.99 34.37 1.66
N LEU A 64 -31.01 33.50 1.35
CA LEU A 64 -29.63 33.88 1.02
C LEU A 64 -29.36 34.05 -0.49
N ALA A 65 -30.41 34.15 -1.30
CA ALA A 65 -30.32 34.42 -2.75
C ALA A 65 -30.91 35.78 -3.17
N LYS A 66 -31.32 36.64 -2.23
CA LYS A 66 -31.87 37.98 -2.53
C LYS A 66 -31.42 38.99 -1.47
N SER A 67 -30.38 39.78 -1.80
CA SER A 67 -29.83 40.99 -1.15
C SER A 67 -28.32 40.83 -0.91
N ASN A 68 -27.42 41.73 -1.26
CA ASN A 68 -27.51 43.01 -1.96
C ASN A 68 -26.09 43.33 -2.51
N PRO A 69 -25.96 44.21 -3.52
CA PRO A 69 -24.72 44.58 -4.17
C PRO A 69 -24.00 45.76 -3.49
N PHE A 70 -22.77 46.04 -3.97
CA PHE A 70 -22.06 47.33 -3.92
C PHE A 70 -21.25 47.74 -2.66
N PHE A 71 -19.90 47.65 -2.76
CA PHE A 71 -18.92 48.67 -2.31
C PHE A 71 -17.50 48.31 -2.85
N VAL A 72 -17.10 48.83 -4.02
CA VAL A 72 -16.22 50.00 -4.30
C VAL A 72 -14.70 49.73 -4.23
N SER A 73 -14.09 49.83 -5.43
CA SER A 73 -12.79 50.42 -5.85
C SER A 73 -11.48 50.05 -5.12
N TRP A 74 -10.57 49.45 -5.89
CA TRP A 74 -9.18 49.90 -6.00
C TRP A 74 -8.64 49.52 -7.39
N ASP A 75 -8.18 50.53 -8.13
CA ASP A 75 -7.46 50.40 -9.40
C ASP A 75 -6.03 49.87 -9.16
N ILE A 76 -5.56 48.95 -10.01
CA ILE A 76 -4.15 48.74 -10.45
C ILE A 76 -4.19 47.78 -11.67
N ALA A 77 -3.67 48.24 -12.81
CA ALA A 77 -3.45 47.48 -14.06
C ALA A 77 -2.04 46.82 -14.09
N PRO A 78 -1.61 46.14 -15.17
CA PRO A 78 -2.24 45.03 -15.89
C PRO A 78 -1.36 43.74 -15.94
N GLU A 79 -2.07 42.61 -15.98
CA GLU A 79 -1.92 41.49 -16.93
C GLU A 79 -0.50 40.94 -17.27
N THR A 80 -0.15 39.81 -16.66
CA THR A 80 0.80 38.84 -17.22
C THR A 80 0.06 37.54 -17.52
N GLN A 81 0.03 37.17 -18.79
CA GLN A 81 -0.61 35.95 -19.31
C GLN A 81 0.18 34.71 -18.88
N MET A 82 -0.48 33.73 -18.27
CA MET A 82 0.03 32.37 -18.14
C MET A 82 -0.71 31.43 -19.10
N PRO A 83 0.00 30.53 -19.81
CA PRO A 83 -0.60 29.72 -20.87
C PRO A 83 -1.50 28.59 -20.34
N GLN A 84 -2.62 28.41 -21.02
CA GLN A 84 -3.60 27.35 -20.77
C GLN A 84 -3.04 25.98 -21.16
N LYS A 85 -2.99 25.06 -20.18
CA LYS A 85 -2.61 23.66 -20.39
C LYS A 85 -3.81 22.88 -20.94
N GLN A 86 -3.75 22.57 -22.23
CA GLN A 86 -4.74 21.72 -22.91
C GLN A 86 -4.71 20.30 -22.34
N LYS A 87 -5.90 19.79 -21.94
CA LYS A 87 -6.16 18.39 -21.60
C LYS A 87 -6.50 17.65 -22.89
N SER A 88 -5.61 16.80 -23.38
CA SER A 88 -5.93 15.83 -24.43
C SER A 88 -6.64 14.62 -23.83
N ARG A 89 -7.93 14.45 -24.19
CA ARG A 89 -8.71 13.23 -24.01
C ARG A 89 -8.21 12.15 -24.97
N ILE A 90 -8.01 10.94 -24.48
CA ILE A 90 -7.78 9.74 -25.30
C ILE A 90 -9.16 9.11 -25.57
N PRO A 91 -9.60 8.91 -26.82
CA PRO A 91 -10.81 8.15 -27.15
C PRO A 91 -10.53 6.65 -27.17
N GLY A 92 -11.54 5.87 -26.78
CA GLY A 92 -11.47 4.43 -26.61
C GLY A 92 -11.79 3.60 -27.84
N ALA A 93 -11.60 2.30 -27.64
CA ALA A 93 -12.26 1.13 -28.23
C ALA A 93 -12.58 1.16 -29.73
N MET A 94 -11.84 0.36 -30.49
CA MET A 94 -12.27 -0.13 -31.81
C MET A 94 -12.57 -1.62 -31.73
N GLU A 95 -13.77 -1.94 -32.18
CA GLU A 95 -14.44 -3.23 -32.27
C GLU A 95 -14.39 -3.64 -33.75
N THR A 96 -13.95 -4.85 -34.05
CA THR A 96 -14.02 -5.48 -35.40
C THR A 96 -14.42 -6.93 -35.18
N GLN A 97 -15.71 -7.22 -35.29
CA GLN A 97 -16.35 -7.86 -36.47
C GLN A 97 -15.68 -9.18 -36.86
N TYR A 98 -16.31 -10.27 -36.45
CA TYR A 98 -16.04 -11.64 -36.89
C TYR A 98 -17.24 -12.03 -37.77
N GLU A 99 -16.99 -12.32 -39.05
CA GLU A 99 -17.99 -12.88 -39.95
C GLU A 99 -18.11 -14.39 -39.75
N GLU A 100 -19.35 -14.83 -39.74
CA GLU A 100 -19.84 -16.20 -39.65
C GLU A 100 -19.99 -16.77 -41.06
N SER A 101 -19.48 -17.98 -41.30
CA SER A 101 -19.91 -18.79 -42.45
C SER A 101 -20.02 -20.24 -42.01
N GLU A 102 -21.27 -20.70 -42.00
CA GLU A 102 -21.68 -22.09 -41.80
C GLU A 102 -21.66 -22.82 -43.16
N MET A 103 -21.17 -24.07 -43.19
CA MET A 103 -21.72 -25.13 -44.06
C MET A 103 -21.24 -26.52 -43.60
N GLU A 104 -22.06 -27.16 -42.76
CA GLU A 104 -22.69 -28.50 -42.91
C GLU A 104 -21.91 -29.69 -43.51
N ASP A 105 -21.59 -30.63 -42.61
CA ASP A 105 -21.99 -32.05 -42.55
C ASP A 105 -21.53 -33.13 -43.56
N SER A 106 -21.32 -34.32 -42.98
CA SER A 106 -21.49 -35.67 -43.54
C SER A 106 -20.26 -36.61 -43.73
N VAL A 107 -20.16 -37.54 -42.76
CA VAL A 107 -19.91 -39.00 -42.79
C VAL A 107 -18.75 -39.67 -43.56
N LEU A 108 -17.92 -40.37 -42.75
CA LEU A 108 -17.62 -41.83 -42.73
C LEU A 108 -16.96 -42.54 -43.95
N SER A 109 -15.74 -43.03 -43.68
CA SER A 109 -15.11 -44.33 -44.02
C SER A 109 -15.29 -44.95 -45.42
N SER A 110 -14.16 -45.22 -46.09
CA SER A 110 -13.85 -46.60 -46.51
C SER A 110 -12.35 -46.80 -46.74
N SER A 111 -11.88 -47.92 -46.19
CA SER A 111 -10.57 -48.56 -46.38
C SER A 111 -10.62 -49.46 -47.62
N SER A 112 -9.50 -49.64 -48.31
CA SER A 112 -9.19 -50.83 -49.12
C SER A 112 -7.79 -50.61 -49.74
N SER A 113 -6.84 -51.53 -49.83
CA SER A 113 -6.63 -52.91 -49.35
C SER A 113 -5.46 -53.38 -50.22
N GLU A 114 -4.39 -53.94 -49.65
CA GLU A 114 -3.39 -54.79 -50.31
C GLU A 114 -2.21 -54.94 -49.31
N ASP A 115 -2.25 -55.97 -48.46
CA ASP A 115 -1.09 -56.72 -47.93
C ASP A 115 -1.59 -57.74 -46.85
N GLU A 116 -2.46 -58.68 -47.24
CA GLU A 116 -3.07 -59.67 -46.32
C GLU A 116 -2.31 -61.03 -46.22
N GLU A 117 -1.05 -61.11 -46.68
CA GLU A 117 -0.25 -62.35 -46.56
C GLU A 117 0.97 -62.22 -45.63
N GLU A 118 1.40 -61.01 -45.25
CA GLU A 118 2.47 -60.78 -44.25
C GLU A 118 1.93 -60.47 -42.84
N GLU A 119 0.62 -60.25 -42.69
CA GLU A 119 0.00 -59.85 -41.40
C GLU A 119 -0.25 -61.06 -40.46
N GLU A 120 -0.59 -62.26 -40.95
CA GLU A 120 -0.87 -63.41 -40.06
C GLU A 120 0.37 -63.95 -39.31
N GLU A 121 1.55 -64.01 -39.94
CA GLU A 121 2.78 -64.45 -39.25
C GLU A 121 3.24 -63.45 -38.18
N GLY A 122 3.01 -62.15 -38.43
CA GLY A 122 3.32 -61.09 -37.48
C GLY A 122 2.42 -61.11 -36.24
N GLU A 123 1.14 -61.42 -36.40
CA GLU A 123 0.19 -61.48 -35.28
C GLU A 123 0.51 -62.62 -34.30
N GLU A 124 0.90 -63.80 -34.79
CA GLU A 124 1.30 -64.93 -33.94
C GLU A 124 2.62 -64.69 -33.18
N GLU A 125 3.55 -63.94 -33.77
CA GLU A 125 4.82 -63.58 -33.13
C GLU A 125 4.59 -62.55 -32.01
N ILE A 126 3.71 -61.57 -32.26
CA ILE A 126 3.29 -60.57 -31.27
C ILE A 126 2.54 -61.21 -30.10
N GLU A 127 1.69 -62.22 -30.35
CA GLU A 127 0.93 -62.90 -29.28
C GLU A 127 1.85 -63.73 -28.36
N LYS A 128 2.91 -64.34 -28.90
CA LYS A 128 3.95 -65.03 -28.12
C LYS A 128 4.77 -64.05 -27.28
N GLU A 129 5.15 -62.90 -27.84
CA GLU A 129 5.87 -61.86 -27.10
C GLU A 129 5.03 -61.26 -25.97
N LEU A 130 3.73 -61.04 -26.19
CA LEU A 130 2.81 -60.50 -25.17
C LEU A 130 2.53 -61.48 -24.02
N ALA A 131 2.67 -62.79 -24.24
CA ALA A 131 2.52 -63.80 -23.19
C ALA A 131 3.63 -63.73 -22.13
N ASP A 132 4.83 -63.29 -22.52
CA ASP A 132 6.00 -63.19 -21.64
C ASP A 132 6.11 -61.84 -20.89
N VAL A 133 5.31 -60.83 -21.27
CA VAL A 133 5.34 -59.51 -20.62
C VAL A 133 4.54 -59.51 -19.32
N THR A 134 5.20 -59.10 -18.23
CA THR A 134 4.55 -59.03 -16.92
C THR A 134 3.54 -57.88 -16.84
N PHE A 135 2.46 -58.05 -16.06
CA PHE A 135 1.41 -57.03 -15.91
C PHE A 135 1.94 -55.65 -15.45
N GLU A 136 3.02 -55.63 -14.67
CA GLU A 136 3.67 -54.40 -14.21
C GLU A 136 4.31 -53.61 -15.36
N GLU A 137 4.92 -54.29 -16.32
CA GLU A 137 5.53 -53.67 -17.49
C GLU A 137 4.48 -53.07 -18.42
N LEU A 138 3.34 -53.75 -18.60
CA LEU A 138 2.21 -53.21 -19.37
C LEU A 138 1.64 -51.93 -18.72
N GLN A 139 1.53 -51.91 -17.39
CA GLN A 139 1.06 -50.72 -16.68
C GLN A 139 2.05 -49.56 -16.77
N LYS A 140 3.37 -49.84 -16.75
CA LYS A 140 4.42 -48.83 -17.00
C LYS A 140 4.36 -48.30 -18.43
N ALA A 141 4.25 -49.17 -19.43
CA ALA A 141 4.15 -48.78 -20.84
C ALA A 141 2.94 -47.84 -21.09
N ARG A 142 1.78 -48.16 -20.51
CA ARG A 142 0.58 -47.30 -20.58
C ARG A 142 0.77 -45.97 -19.85
N SER A 143 1.43 -45.97 -18.69
CA SER A 143 1.66 -44.76 -17.90
C SER A 143 2.62 -43.77 -18.58
N ASN A 144 3.54 -44.26 -19.41
CA ASN A 144 4.55 -43.44 -20.06
C ASN A 144 3.98 -42.57 -21.20
N GLY A 145 2.73 -42.78 -21.64
CA GLY A 145 2.03 -41.95 -22.64
C GLY A 145 2.69 -41.88 -24.03
N ALA A 146 3.86 -42.52 -24.20
CA ALA A 146 4.68 -42.49 -25.40
C ALA A 146 4.08 -43.30 -26.55
N HIS A 147 3.11 -44.19 -26.27
CA HIS A 147 2.42 -44.97 -27.28
C HIS A 147 1.43 -44.14 -28.12
N ALA A 148 0.98 -42.99 -27.62
CA ALA A 148 0.05 -42.11 -28.35
C ALA A 148 0.70 -41.40 -29.55
N PHE A 149 2.03 -41.41 -29.64
CA PHE A 149 2.76 -40.86 -30.76
C PHE A 149 3.66 -41.96 -31.32
N PHE A 150 3.40 -42.41 -32.54
CA PHE A 150 4.36 -43.22 -33.29
C PHE A 150 5.66 -42.42 -33.43
N GLN A 151 6.59 -42.64 -32.50
CA GLN A 151 7.95 -42.14 -32.65
C GLN A 151 8.61 -43.04 -33.68
N LYS A 152 8.51 -42.66 -34.96
CA LYS A 152 9.38 -43.24 -35.98
C LYS A 152 10.81 -43.10 -35.46
N PRO A 153 11.62 -44.17 -35.43
CA PRO A 153 13.01 -44.08 -35.03
C PRO A 153 13.63 -42.99 -35.87
N LYS A 154 14.04 -41.89 -35.22
CA LYS A 154 14.85 -40.88 -35.87
C LYS A 154 16.19 -41.57 -36.09
N GLU A 155 16.36 -42.15 -37.28
CA GLU A 155 17.70 -42.39 -37.79
C GLU A 155 18.37 -41.02 -37.79
N ASP A 156 19.16 -40.76 -36.74
CA ASP A 156 20.10 -39.67 -36.69
C ASP A 156 21.17 -39.99 -37.74
N LYS A 157 20.80 -39.84 -39.02
CA LYS A 157 21.72 -39.61 -40.12
C LYS A 157 22.34 -38.27 -39.80
N ASN A 158 23.33 -38.32 -38.91
CA ASN A 158 24.31 -37.28 -38.73
C ASN A 158 24.91 -37.10 -40.12
N LEU A 159 24.36 -36.14 -40.88
CA LEU A 159 24.87 -35.72 -42.18
C LEU A 159 26.18 -35.00 -41.90
N LYS A 160 27.19 -35.75 -41.44
CA LYS A 160 28.54 -35.27 -41.31
C LYS A 160 29.07 -35.17 -42.74
N ARG A 161 29.54 -33.98 -43.07
CA ARG A 161 30.22 -33.71 -44.32
C ARG A 161 31.42 -34.66 -44.43
N ALA A 162 31.53 -35.43 -45.52
CA ALA A 162 32.62 -36.39 -45.70
C ALA A 162 34.02 -35.73 -45.72
N ASN A 163 34.13 -34.46 -46.13
CA ASN A 163 35.36 -33.66 -46.07
C ASN A 163 35.00 -32.19 -45.79
N LYS A 164 35.78 -31.50 -44.94
CA LYS A 164 35.55 -30.10 -44.52
C LYS A 164 35.34 -29.11 -45.67
N ASN A 165 35.91 -29.36 -46.84
CA ASN A 165 35.83 -28.44 -47.99
C ASN A 165 34.68 -28.75 -48.97
N ARG A 166 33.77 -29.68 -48.66
CA ARG A 166 32.63 -30.05 -49.53
C ARG A 166 31.34 -29.32 -49.11
N PRO A 167 30.56 -28.68 -49.99
CA PRO A 167 29.25 -28.15 -49.62
C PRO A 167 28.29 -29.27 -49.20
N MET A 168 27.35 -28.96 -48.30
CA MET A 168 26.35 -29.91 -47.82
C MET A 168 24.96 -29.44 -48.23
N GLU A 169 24.19 -30.33 -48.85
CA GLU A 169 22.80 -30.05 -49.19
C GLU A 169 21.95 -30.08 -47.91
N ALA A 170 21.22 -29.00 -47.67
CA ALA A 170 20.26 -28.89 -46.57
C ALA A 170 18.86 -28.75 -47.15
N SER A 171 17.87 -29.44 -46.57
CA SER A 171 16.48 -29.30 -46.99
C SER A 171 15.96 -27.90 -46.68
N SER A 172 15.32 -27.27 -47.66
CA SER A 172 14.63 -25.97 -47.49
C SER A 172 13.49 -26.03 -46.47
N LYS A 173 13.01 -27.23 -46.11
CA LYS A 173 11.97 -27.44 -45.10
C LYS A 173 12.47 -27.34 -43.66
N LYS A 174 13.78 -27.26 -43.43
CA LYS A 174 14.35 -27.11 -42.08
C LYS A 174 14.43 -25.61 -41.72
N PRO A 175 13.60 -25.09 -40.81
CA PRO A 175 13.65 -23.69 -40.42
C PRO A 175 14.94 -23.40 -39.64
N VAL A 176 15.52 -22.21 -39.85
CA VAL A 176 16.67 -21.74 -39.06
C VAL A 176 16.20 -21.36 -37.66
N SER A 177 16.89 -21.81 -36.61
CA SER A 177 16.56 -21.45 -35.23
C SER A 177 16.82 -19.95 -34.99
N ALA A 178 15.79 -19.19 -34.63
CA ALA A 178 15.89 -17.75 -34.39
C ALA A 178 16.44 -17.38 -32.99
N PHE A 179 16.56 -18.35 -32.08
CA PHE A 179 16.95 -18.09 -30.70
C PHE A 179 18.47 -17.94 -30.55
N ARG A 180 18.90 -16.73 -30.18
CA ARG A 180 20.25 -16.48 -29.65
C ARG A 180 20.20 -16.60 -28.13
N GLU A 181 21.08 -17.40 -27.54
CA GLU A 181 21.22 -17.50 -26.09
C GLU A 181 21.85 -16.20 -25.55
N VAL A 182 21.02 -15.25 -25.12
CA VAL A 182 21.46 -14.01 -24.50
C VAL A 182 21.76 -14.29 -23.03
N ILE A 183 23.00 -14.65 -22.72
CA ILE A 183 23.49 -14.76 -21.35
C ILE A 183 23.44 -13.37 -20.71
N GLN A 184 22.46 -13.13 -19.85
CA GLN A 184 22.35 -11.86 -19.13
C GLN A 184 23.45 -11.79 -18.07
N ALA A 185 24.59 -11.18 -18.42
CA ALA A 185 25.62 -10.87 -17.43
C ALA A 185 25.06 -9.89 -16.38
N PRO A 186 25.34 -10.09 -15.07
CA PRO A 186 24.86 -9.20 -14.03
C PRO A 186 25.43 -7.79 -14.25
N LYS A 187 24.54 -6.85 -14.60
CA LYS A 187 24.92 -5.46 -14.84
C LYS A 187 25.24 -4.78 -13.51
N LYS A 188 26.43 -4.20 -13.40
CA LYS A 188 26.81 -3.34 -12.26
C LYS A 188 26.03 -2.03 -12.38
N VAL A 189 24.98 -1.89 -11.57
CA VAL A 189 24.26 -0.62 -11.41
C VAL A 189 25.03 0.22 -10.40
N VAL A 190 25.31 1.49 -10.72
CA VAL A 190 25.84 2.45 -9.74
C VAL A 190 24.70 2.84 -8.81
N ARG A 191 24.85 2.56 -7.53
CA ARG A 191 23.82 2.70 -6.50
C ARG A 191 24.15 3.92 -5.65
N ASP A 192 23.29 4.93 -5.63
CA ASP A 192 23.45 6.11 -4.75
C ASP A 192 22.72 5.83 -3.42
N PRO A 193 23.42 5.75 -2.28
CA PRO A 193 22.82 5.43 -0.99
C PRO A 193 21.70 6.39 -0.56
N ARG A 194 21.64 7.60 -1.14
CA ARG A 194 20.57 8.57 -0.87
C ARG A 194 19.25 8.20 -1.55
N PHE A 195 19.31 7.51 -2.68
CA PHE A 195 18.17 7.20 -3.54
C PHE A 195 17.91 5.70 -3.68
N GLU A 196 18.76 4.88 -3.07
CA GLU A 196 18.64 3.43 -2.99
C GLU A 196 17.47 3.01 -2.09
N ALA A 197 16.52 2.25 -2.64
CA ALA A 197 15.48 1.60 -1.85
C ALA A 197 16.03 0.54 -0.86
N LEU A 198 17.26 0.08 -1.08
CA LEU A 198 17.96 -0.86 -0.19
C LEU A 198 18.55 -0.18 1.05
N CYS A 199 18.81 1.14 0.99
CA CYS A 199 19.17 1.90 2.17
C CYS A 199 17.88 2.11 3.00
N GLY A 200 17.80 1.41 4.14
CA GLY A 200 16.58 1.31 4.95
C GLY A 200 16.00 2.64 5.47
N ASN A 201 14.89 2.55 6.19
CA ASN A 201 14.18 3.73 6.71
C ASN A 201 14.93 4.43 7.87
N LEU A 202 14.75 5.75 7.97
CA LEU A 202 15.28 6.54 9.08
C LEU A 202 14.65 6.08 10.40
N ASP A 203 15.50 5.58 11.32
CA ASP A 203 15.13 5.39 12.72
C ASP A 203 15.33 6.71 13.50
N PRO A 204 14.24 7.43 13.85
CA PRO A 204 14.35 8.70 14.56
C PRO A 204 14.90 8.54 15.98
N GLU A 205 14.67 7.39 16.64
CA GLU A 205 15.11 7.14 18.01
C GLU A 205 16.62 6.85 18.03
N GLY A 206 17.09 5.97 17.16
CA GLY A 206 18.51 5.69 16.98
C GLY A 206 19.31 6.92 16.52
N PHE A 207 18.76 7.72 15.60
CA PHE A 207 19.38 8.99 15.21
C PHE A 207 19.52 9.93 16.41
N ARG A 208 18.46 10.09 17.21
CA ARG A 208 18.48 10.97 18.38
C ARG A 208 19.52 10.54 19.40
N LYS A 209 19.69 9.23 19.63
CA LYS A 209 20.71 8.67 20.54
C LYS A 209 22.13 8.92 20.04
N ARG A 210 22.40 8.68 18.75
CA ARG A 210 23.73 8.89 18.15
C ARG A 210 24.16 10.35 18.18
N TYR A 211 23.22 11.26 17.96
CA TYR A 211 23.47 12.71 17.92
C TYR A 211 22.99 13.42 19.19
N ASN A 212 23.00 12.73 20.34
CA ASN A 212 22.48 13.28 21.59
C ASN A 212 23.34 14.45 22.12
N PHE A 213 24.65 14.41 21.87
CA PHE A 213 25.62 15.44 22.26
C PHE A 213 25.23 16.84 21.75
N LEU A 214 24.60 16.94 20.56
CA LEU A 214 24.09 18.20 20.02
C LEU A 214 23.04 18.83 20.95
N TYR A 215 22.17 18.01 21.53
CA TYR A 215 21.04 18.49 22.32
C TYR A 215 21.38 18.68 23.79
N GLU A 216 22.32 17.90 24.32
CA GLU A 216 22.75 17.99 25.71
C GLU A 216 23.83 19.05 25.93
N ASN A 217 24.79 19.19 25.00
CA ASN A 217 25.97 20.02 25.19
C ASN A 217 26.04 21.20 24.21
N ASP A 218 26.09 20.93 22.89
CA ASP A 218 26.47 21.95 21.91
C ASP A 218 25.41 23.05 21.75
N LEU A 219 24.15 22.69 21.50
CA LEU A 219 23.05 23.66 21.36
C LEU A 219 22.83 24.51 22.63
N PRO A 220 22.79 23.95 23.86
CA PRO A 220 22.67 24.78 25.04
C PRO A 220 23.90 25.66 25.29
N ALA A 221 25.11 25.20 24.95
CA ALA A 221 26.32 26.02 25.03
C ALA A 221 26.28 27.19 24.02
N GLU A 222 25.92 26.91 22.76
CA GLU A 222 25.73 27.92 21.71
C GLU A 222 24.68 28.95 22.13
N ARG A 223 23.54 28.49 22.67
CA ARG A 223 22.50 29.37 23.22
C ARG A 223 23.03 30.29 24.30
N GLN A 224 23.89 29.79 25.20
CA GLN A 224 24.48 30.61 26.26
C GLN A 224 25.49 31.61 25.71
N ALA A 225 26.30 31.23 24.71
CA ALA A 225 27.23 32.13 24.03
C ALA A 225 26.49 33.26 23.32
N LEU A 226 25.45 32.93 22.53
CA LEU A 226 24.60 33.90 21.84
C LEU A 226 23.89 34.84 22.82
N LYS A 227 23.45 34.35 23.98
CA LYS A 227 22.90 35.23 25.04
C LYS A 227 23.92 36.21 25.61
N LYS A 228 25.22 35.87 25.61
CA LYS A 228 26.29 36.79 26.02
C LYS A 228 26.52 37.83 24.92
N GLU A 229 26.53 37.42 23.66
CA GLU A 229 26.65 38.31 22.49
C GLU A 229 25.47 39.29 22.40
N PHE A 230 24.25 38.80 22.58
CA PHE A 230 23.04 39.61 22.62
C PHE A 230 23.12 40.77 23.62
N LYS A 231 23.79 40.55 24.76
CA LYS A 231 24.01 41.60 25.77
C LYS A 231 25.12 42.58 25.41
N LYS A 232 26.01 42.23 24.49
CA LYS A 232 27.18 43.02 24.08
C LYS A 232 26.87 43.93 22.89
N TYR A 233 26.21 43.39 21.87
CA TYR A 233 25.91 44.14 20.64
C TYR A 233 24.84 45.20 20.89
N LYS A 234 25.00 46.34 20.21
CA LYS A 234 24.03 47.44 20.20
C LYS A 234 23.42 47.66 18.81
N ASP A 235 24.03 47.08 17.77
CA ASP A 235 23.56 47.21 16.40
C ASP A 235 22.25 46.45 16.19
N PRO A 236 21.20 47.08 15.67
CA PRO A 236 19.87 46.48 15.61
C PRO A 236 19.83 45.24 14.70
N GLN A 237 20.55 45.25 13.57
CA GLN A 237 20.59 44.11 12.65
C GLN A 237 21.27 42.88 13.27
N ARG A 238 22.39 43.08 13.97
CA ARG A 238 23.09 41.99 14.67
C ARG A 238 22.27 41.44 15.82
N ILE A 239 21.58 42.30 16.55
CA ILE A 239 20.64 41.90 17.60
C ILE A 239 19.56 40.98 17.02
N SER A 240 18.94 41.35 15.89
CA SER A 240 17.92 40.50 15.25
C SER A 240 18.47 39.15 14.78
N GLU A 241 19.67 39.10 14.18
CA GLU A 241 20.30 37.85 13.76
C GLU A 241 20.54 36.89 14.95
N VAL A 242 21.04 37.44 16.06
CA VAL A 242 21.31 36.68 17.29
C VAL A 242 20.00 36.19 17.93
N GLU A 243 18.95 37.02 17.95
CA GLU A 243 17.63 36.64 18.45
C GLU A 243 17.00 35.51 17.62
N GLU A 244 17.02 35.61 16.30
CA GLU A 244 16.52 34.59 15.38
C GLU A 244 17.24 33.26 15.60
N ARG A 245 18.56 33.30 15.79
CA ARG A 245 19.36 32.11 16.07
C ARG A 245 19.00 31.50 17.42
N ILE A 246 18.85 32.29 18.48
CA ILE A 246 18.39 31.80 19.80
C ILE A 246 17.01 31.17 19.69
N ALA A 247 16.08 31.80 18.96
CA ALA A 247 14.73 31.30 18.74
C ALA A 247 14.73 29.98 17.97
N TRP A 248 15.62 29.83 16.97
CA TRP A 248 15.82 28.59 16.25
C TRP A 248 16.30 27.47 17.18
N ILE A 249 17.31 27.72 18.02
CA ILE A 249 17.81 26.74 19.00
C ILE A 249 16.69 26.34 19.97
N ASP A 250 15.94 27.32 20.50
CA ASP A 250 14.83 27.05 21.42
C ASP A 250 13.72 26.22 20.77
N LYS A 251 13.46 26.43 19.47
CA LYS A 251 12.54 25.59 18.68
C LYS A 251 13.05 24.16 18.52
N GLN A 252 14.35 23.99 18.24
CA GLN A 252 14.97 22.66 18.12
C GLN A 252 14.84 21.87 19.43
N LEU A 253 15.22 22.48 20.56
CA LEU A 253 15.13 21.85 21.89
C LEU A 253 13.68 21.52 22.27
N LYS A 254 12.73 22.41 21.97
CA LYS A 254 11.31 22.20 22.30
C LYS A 254 10.62 21.15 21.44
N SER A 255 11.02 21.00 20.17
CA SER A 255 10.40 20.02 19.26
C SER A 255 10.64 18.57 19.69
N GLY A 256 11.79 18.29 20.31
CA GLY A 256 12.16 16.94 20.78
C GLY A 256 11.43 16.51 22.05
N SER A 257 11.21 17.43 22.99
CA SER A 257 10.71 17.09 24.33
C SER A 257 9.33 16.43 24.34
N ALA A 258 8.41 16.87 23.48
CA ALA A 258 7.07 16.31 23.42
C ALA A 258 7.04 14.86 22.92
N LYS A 259 7.89 14.52 21.93
CA LYS A 259 8.02 13.15 21.42
C LYS A 259 8.77 12.26 22.40
N HIS A 260 9.75 12.82 23.09
CA HIS A 260 10.53 12.14 24.13
C HIS A 260 9.63 11.70 25.29
N ILE A 261 8.75 12.58 25.77
CA ILE A 261 7.76 12.27 26.81
C ILE A 261 6.89 11.06 26.42
N ASP A 262 6.31 11.06 25.22
CA ASP A 262 5.46 9.95 24.78
C ASP A 262 6.28 8.64 24.65
N ALA A 263 7.52 8.71 24.17
CA ALA A 263 8.43 7.57 24.07
C ALA A 263 8.83 7.03 25.45
N GLU A 264 9.12 7.92 26.42
CA GLU A 264 9.41 7.55 27.80
C GLU A 264 8.23 6.85 28.46
N ILE A 265 7.02 7.37 28.30
CA ILE A 265 5.79 6.76 28.83
C ILE A 265 5.66 5.34 28.29
N LEU A 266 5.83 5.17 26.97
CA LEU A 266 5.78 3.86 26.32
C LEU A 266 6.90 2.93 26.80
N ALA A 267 8.11 3.43 26.98
CA ALA A 267 9.25 2.65 27.46
C ALA A 267 9.04 2.19 28.91
N LYS A 268 8.59 3.09 29.79
CA LYS A 268 8.23 2.78 31.20
C LYS A 268 7.14 1.72 31.24
N HIS A 269 6.12 1.83 30.38
CA HIS A 269 5.06 0.83 30.29
C HIS A 269 5.57 -0.52 29.78
N LYS A 270 6.30 -0.54 28.66
CA LYS A 270 6.90 -1.77 28.11
C LYS A 270 7.79 -2.48 29.13
N LYS A 271 8.52 -1.73 29.96
CA LYS A 271 9.33 -2.28 31.04
C LYS A 271 8.47 -2.98 32.11
N LYS A 272 7.41 -2.33 32.59
CA LYS A 272 6.47 -2.90 33.57
C LYS A 272 5.78 -4.16 33.04
N GLU A 273 5.34 -4.13 31.79
CA GLU A 273 4.69 -5.28 31.15
C GLU A 273 5.66 -6.43 30.92
N ARG A 274 6.93 -6.15 30.61
CA ARG A 274 7.96 -7.18 30.54
C ARG A 274 8.19 -7.85 31.89
N GLU A 275 8.16 -7.09 32.98
CA GLU A 275 8.28 -7.62 34.35
C GLU A 275 7.04 -8.45 34.73
N ALA A 276 5.84 -7.99 34.41
CA ALA A 276 4.60 -8.73 34.66
C ALA A 276 4.52 -10.02 33.82
N ALA A 277 4.98 -9.99 32.56
CA ALA A 277 5.05 -11.15 31.69
C ALA A 277 6.04 -12.20 32.20
N LYS A 278 7.19 -11.77 32.75
CA LYS A 278 8.12 -12.67 33.45
C LYS A 278 7.48 -13.36 34.65
N GLN A 279 6.53 -12.70 35.33
CA GLN A 279 5.72 -13.28 36.41
C GLN A 279 4.58 -14.17 35.89
N GLY A 280 4.43 -14.36 34.58
CA GLY A 280 3.38 -15.18 33.97
C GLY A 280 2.05 -14.46 33.74
N LYS A 281 1.96 -13.15 34.01
CA LYS A 281 0.75 -12.36 33.68
C LYS A 281 0.70 -12.09 32.17
N ARG A 282 -0.52 -11.98 31.63
CA ARG A 282 -0.71 -11.65 30.21
C ARG A 282 -0.25 -10.21 29.93
N PRO A 283 0.64 -9.97 28.95
CA PRO A 283 1.07 -8.62 28.59
C PRO A 283 -0.11 -7.74 28.19
N PHE A 284 -0.19 -6.56 28.78
CA PHE A 284 -1.15 -5.52 28.46
C PHE A 284 -0.51 -4.44 27.57
N TYR A 285 -1.29 -3.77 26.73
CA TYR A 285 -0.82 -2.68 25.89
C TYR A 285 -1.73 -1.47 26.11
N LEU A 286 -1.13 -0.31 26.46
CA LEU A 286 -1.89 0.91 26.71
C LEU A 286 -2.68 1.34 25.49
N LYS A 287 -3.92 1.77 25.73
CA LYS A 287 -4.72 2.44 24.70
C LYS A 287 -4.16 3.84 24.44
N LYS A 288 -4.37 4.35 23.22
CA LYS A 288 -3.98 5.73 22.86
C LYS A 288 -4.61 6.79 23.78
N SER A 289 -5.80 6.54 24.31
CA SER A 289 -6.46 7.42 25.30
C SER A 289 -5.70 7.49 26.62
N GLU A 290 -5.17 6.36 27.10
CA GLU A 290 -4.42 6.28 28.35
C GLU A 290 -3.05 6.96 28.22
N ILE A 291 -2.36 6.78 27.09
CA ILE A 291 -1.11 7.50 26.78
C ILE A 291 -1.35 9.02 26.86
N ARG A 292 -2.44 9.52 26.26
CA ARG A 292 -2.81 10.94 26.33
C ARG A 292 -3.07 11.41 27.76
N LYS A 293 -3.68 10.59 28.62
CA LYS A 293 -3.89 10.91 30.05
C LYS A 293 -2.56 10.97 30.79
N GLN A 294 -1.66 10.01 30.58
CA GLN A 294 -0.32 10.00 31.18
C GLN A 294 0.49 11.23 30.76
N ARG A 295 0.48 11.58 29.47
CA ARG A 295 1.10 12.81 28.96
C ARG A 295 0.55 14.07 29.64
N LEU A 296 -0.76 14.13 29.87
CA LEU A 296 -1.39 15.25 30.59
C LEU A 296 -0.95 15.31 32.06
N ILE A 297 -0.81 14.17 32.73
CA ILE A 297 -0.32 14.07 34.11
C ILE A 297 1.14 14.54 34.19
N GLU A 298 2.02 14.07 33.31
CA GLU A 298 3.42 14.51 33.30
C GLU A 298 3.53 16.01 33.03
N LYS A 299 2.74 16.53 32.09
CA LYS A 299 2.65 17.97 31.83
C LYS A 299 2.17 18.74 33.06
N TYR A 300 1.18 18.22 33.78
CA TYR A 300 0.67 18.83 35.01
C TYR A 300 1.78 18.85 36.08
N ASN A 301 2.49 17.75 36.30
CA ASN A 301 3.59 17.66 37.27
C ASN A 301 4.74 18.61 36.93
N HIS A 302 5.10 18.71 35.64
CA HIS A 302 6.08 19.69 35.17
C HIS A 302 5.61 21.14 35.42
N LEU A 303 4.35 21.45 35.16
CA LEU A 303 3.82 22.80 35.41
C LEU A 303 3.75 23.11 36.91
N LYS A 304 3.36 22.14 37.73
CA LYS A 304 3.32 22.24 39.19
C LYS A 304 4.70 22.50 39.78
N SER A 305 5.70 21.71 39.37
CA SER A 305 7.11 21.93 39.79
C SER A 305 7.66 23.26 39.32
N SER A 306 7.29 23.73 38.12
CA SER A 306 7.71 25.05 37.62
C SER A 306 6.97 26.25 38.24
N GLY A 307 5.96 26.04 39.09
CA GLY A 307 5.10 27.09 39.66
C GLY A 307 4.14 27.77 38.66
N LYS A 308 4.11 27.34 37.39
CA LYS A 308 3.33 27.97 36.31
C LYS A 308 1.92 27.38 36.15
N LEU A 309 1.50 26.52 37.06
CA LEU A 309 0.24 25.79 36.98
C LEU A 309 -0.98 26.73 36.99
N GLU A 310 -1.07 27.63 37.96
CA GLU A 310 -2.20 28.56 38.10
C GLU A 310 -2.36 29.42 36.84
N THR A 311 -1.27 30.03 36.37
CA THR A 311 -1.28 30.84 35.13
C THR A 311 -1.72 30.03 33.91
N PHE A 312 -1.36 28.73 33.84
CA PHE A 312 -1.76 27.86 32.74
C PHE A 312 -3.26 27.52 32.81
N VAL A 313 -3.79 27.26 34.02
CA VAL A 313 -5.20 27.00 34.26
C VAL A 313 -6.03 28.24 33.97
N GLU A 314 -5.61 29.42 34.44
CA GLU A 314 -6.25 30.70 34.16
C GLU A 314 -6.31 31.00 32.66
N LYS A 315 -5.18 30.87 31.94
CA LYS A 315 -5.15 31.01 30.47
C LYS A 315 -6.03 30.00 29.76
N ARG A 316 -6.26 28.82 30.36
CA ARG A 316 -7.19 27.82 29.81
C ARG A 316 -8.64 28.17 30.10
N ARG A 317 -8.96 28.67 31.31
CA ARG A 317 -10.27 29.22 31.68
C ARG A 317 -10.65 30.37 30.76
N ARG A 318 -9.78 31.36 30.56
CA ARG A 318 -10.03 32.50 29.66
C ARG A 318 -10.30 32.08 28.22
N ARG A 319 -9.55 31.11 27.69
CA ARG A 319 -9.76 30.59 26.32
C ARG A 319 -11.05 29.78 26.20
N ASN A 320 -11.45 29.04 27.24
CA ASN A 320 -12.72 28.34 27.26
C ASN A 320 -13.88 29.33 27.33
N ALA A 321 -13.84 30.29 28.25
CA ALA A 321 -14.85 31.35 28.35
C ALA A 321 -15.02 32.12 27.04
N ALA A 322 -13.92 32.49 26.36
CA ALA A 322 -13.98 33.14 25.05
C ALA A 322 -14.62 32.26 23.95
N LYS A 323 -14.45 30.93 24.01
CA LYS A 323 -15.15 30.01 23.10
C LYS A 323 -16.61 29.89 23.45
N ASP A 324 -16.95 29.82 24.73
CA ASP A 324 -18.32 29.74 25.20
C ASP A 324 -19.09 31.02 24.83
N HIS A 325 -18.43 32.19 24.91
CA HIS A 325 -18.98 33.47 24.44
C HIS A 325 -19.32 33.47 22.94
N ARG A 326 -18.65 32.66 22.10
CA ARG A 326 -19.01 32.53 20.67
C ARG A 326 -20.38 31.89 20.47
N TYR A 327 -20.79 31.03 21.40
CA TYR A 327 -22.06 30.29 21.34
C TYR A 327 -23.13 30.89 22.26
N MET A 328 -22.79 31.97 23.00
CA MET A 328 -23.78 32.72 23.74
C MET A 328 -24.62 33.56 22.76
N PRO A 329 -25.96 33.46 22.82
CA PRO A 329 -26.81 34.33 22.03
C PRO A 329 -26.56 35.78 22.42
N TYR A 330 -26.33 36.64 21.43
CA TYR A 330 -26.24 38.08 21.67
C TYR A 330 -27.58 38.57 22.20
N ARG A 331 -27.54 39.40 23.26
CA ARG A 331 -28.75 40.03 23.80
C ARG A 331 -29.39 40.85 22.68
N ARG A 332 -30.64 40.56 22.30
CA ARG A 332 -31.35 41.39 21.32
C ARG A 332 -31.44 42.80 21.89
N SER A 333 -31.17 43.80 21.06
CA SER A 333 -31.12 45.23 21.41
C SER A 333 -32.50 45.84 21.76
N GLY A 334 -33.47 45.03 22.20
CA GLY A 334 -34.85 45.45 22.48
C GLY A 334 -35.36 45.15 23.89
N ASP A 335 -34.58 44.46 24.73
CA ASP A 335 -35.00 44.12 26.11
C ASP A 335 -34.27 45.05 27.11
N VAL A 336 -34.57 46.34 27.02
CA VAL A 336 -34.24 47.35 28.02
C VAL A 336 -35.58 47.86 28.57
N GLU A 337 -36.05 47.23 29.65
CA GLU A 337 -37.00 47.82 30.60
C GLU A 337 -36.25 48.37 31.81
#